data_AF-A0A949YXX6-F1
#
_entry.id   AF-A0A949YXX6-F1
#
_cell.length_a   1.000
_cell.length_b   1.000
_cell.length_c   1.000
_cell.angle_alpha   90.00
_cell.angle_beta   90.00
_cell.angle_gamma   90.00
#
_symmetry.space_group_name_H-M   'P 1'
#
loop_
_entity.id
_entity.type
_entity.pdbx_description
1 polymer ?
#
loop_
_entity_poly.entity_id
_entity_poly.type
_entity_poly.pdbx_seq_one_letter_code
_entity_poly.pdbx_strand_id
1 'polypeptide(L)'
;MLYARAPRWREVAEHAEELIGSPAFTPVKSEGRTLAGVLRLADGSAVFIKRSAPTSWLRAALMPIGGSPAQRALKGAALLDAAGIPHPSPLAAAETVGRGAVHASYLVSEALLDGDTLSRFALGPGQIKGRDARRRRRILDNVARQVRRIHDARLYTRDLQETNVMVADDEGQGFRVWFLDLEDFRRLRRVGWPRRARNLIHLDRSIGRFLCRAARLAFLYAYLGGKPERAEARKIVHQLLVLREQMERRHWRRAARPLATTHPPRTEASGVDSVRG
;
A
#
# COMPACT_ATOMS: atom_id res chain seq x y z
N MET A 1 16.72 12.86 -11.05
CA MET A 1 17.08 11.59 -10.37
C MET A 1 17.13 11.82 -8.86
N LEU A 2 16.62 10.90 -8.04
CA LEU A 2 16.63 11.01 -6.56
C LEU A 2 17.56 9.99 -5.89
N TYR A 3 17.57 8.76 -6.38
CA TYR A 3 18.32 7.64 -5.80
C TYR A 3 18.62 6.60 -6.89
N ALA A 4 19.80 5.99 -6.85
CA ALA A 4 20.12 4.81 -7.63
C ALA A 4 21.17 3.99 -6.89
N ARG A 5 20.89 2.70 -6.67
CA ARG A 5 21.80 1.78 -5.98
C ARG A 5 23.03 1.43 -6.82
N ALA A 6 22.90 1.47 -8.14
CA ALA A 6 23.96 1.22 -9.11
C ALA A 6 23.67 1.97 -10.43
N PRO A 7 24.68 2.22 -11.28
CA PRO A 7 24.50 2.93 -12.56
C PRO A 7 23.40 2.33 -13.44
N ARG A 8 23.32 1.00 -13.56
CA ARG A 8 22.27 0.32 -14.34
C ARG A 8 20.84 0.66 -13.88
N TRP A 9 20.63 0.88 -12.59
CA TRP A 9 19.30 1.20 -12.07
C TRP A 9 18.94 2.66 -12.29
N ARG A 10 19.94 3.54 -12.37
CA ARG A 10 19.74 4.93 -12.79
C ARG A 10 19.19 4.97 -14.21
N GLU A 11 19.81 4.22 -15.12
CA GLU A 11 19.39 4.12 -16.51
C GLU A 11 17.95 3.62 -16.64
N VAL A 12 17.59 2.55 -15.91
CA VAL A 12 16.21 2.04 -15.86
C VAL A 12 15.22 3.09 -15.35
N ALA A 13 15.59 3.87 -14.33
CA ALA A 13 14.72 4.91 -13.78
C ALA A 13 14.61 6.15 -14.70
N GLU A 14 15.65 6.48 -15.47
CA GLU A 14 15.63 7.57 -16.44
C GLU A 14 14.77 7.25 -17.67
N HIS A 15 14.80 6.00 -18.13
CA HIS A 15 14.00 5.52 -19.25
C HIS A 15 12.68 4.85 -18.81
N ALA A 16 12.26 5.06 -17.55
CA ALA A 16 11.14 4.33 -16.97
C ALA A 16 9.82 4.51 -17.74
N GLU A 17 9.54 5.71 -18.28
CA GLU A 17 8.31 5.95 -19.06
C GLU A 17 8.29 5.13 -20.36
N GLU A 18 9.41 5.08 -21.08
CA GLU A 18 9.57 4.30 -22.31
C GLU A 18 9.47 2.80 -22.03
N LEU A 19 10.16 2.34 -20.98
CA LEU A 19 10.16 0.94 -20.56
C LEU A 19 8.77 0.46 -20.13
N ILE A 20 8.00 1.31 -19.43
CA ILE A 20 6.61 1.03 -19.06
C ILE A 20 5.71 0.87 -20.31
N GLY A 21 6.00 1.61 -21.39
CA GLY A 21 5.27 1.49 -22.66
C GLY A 21 5.69 0.29 -23.52
N SER A 22 6.73 -0.44 -23.12
CA SER A 22 7.28 -1.55 -23.89
C SER A 22 6.56 -2.88 -23.63
N PRO A 23 6.68 -3.87 -24.55
CA PRO A 23 6.18 -5.23 -24.33
C PRO A 23 6.83 -5.95 -23.14
N ALA A 24 7.97 -5.46 -22.65
CA ALA A 24 8.69 -6.04 -21.51
C ALA A 24 8.04 -5.72 -20.16
N PHE A 25 7.10 -4.77 -20.12
CA PHE A 25 6.37 -4.39 -18.92
C PHE A 25 5.03 -5.13 -18.81
N THR A 26 4.85 -5.87 -17.71
CA THR A 26 3.60 -6.54 -17.38
C THR A 26 2.89 -5.78 -16.26
N PRO A 27 1.74 -5.13 -16.52
CA PRO A 27 1.02 -4.38 -15.49
C PRO A 27 0.42 -5.33 -14.45
N VAL A 28 0.61 -4.99 -13.17
CA VAL A 28 0.00 -5.68 -12.02
C VAL A 28 -1.13 -4.83 -11.44
N LYS A 29 -0.99 -3.51 -11.49
CA LYS A 29 -1.95 -2.55 -10.95
C LYS A 29 -2.04 -1.34 -11.87
N SER A 30 -3.26 -0.99 -12.28
CA SER A 30 -3.55 0.24 -13.03
C SER A 30 -4.76 0.91 -12.38
N GLU A 31 -4.52 1.95 -11.57
CA GLU A 31 -5.56 2.66 -10.83
C GLU A 31 -5.39 4.17 -11.02
N GLY A 32 -6.31 4.79 -11.75
CA GLY A 32 -6.30 6.22 -12.02
C GLY A 32 -5.00 6.64 -12.73
N ARG A 33 -4.14 7.39 -12.02
CA ARG A 33 -2.85 7.88 -12.53
C ARG A 33 -1.64 7.13 -11.94
N THR A 34 -1.88 5.99 -11.29
CA THR A 34 -0.82 5.11 -10.79
C THR A 34 -0.77 3.85 -11.64
N LEU A 35 0.41 3.53 -12.14
CA LEU A 35 0.68 2.31 -12.90
C LEU A 35 1.82 1.58 -12.21
N ALA A 36 1.64 0.29 -11.94
CA ALA A 36 2.67 -0.52 -11.32
C ALA A 36 2.70 -1.93 -11.92
N GLY A 37 3.90 -2.47 -12.11
CA GLY A 37 4.07 -3.75 -12.77
C GLY A 37 5.50 -4.25 -12.76
N VAL A 38 5.68 -5.44 -13.32
CA VAL A 38 6.99 -6.10 -13.45
C VAL A 38 7.56 -5.77 -14.81
N LEU A 39 8.79 -5.25 -14.84
CA LEU A 39 9.59 -5.08 -16.04
C LEU A 39 10.63 -6.21 -16.11
N ARG A 40 10.64 -6.95 -17.21
CA ARG A 40 11.70 -7.94 -17.51
C ARG A 40 12.78 -7.28 -18.35
N LEU A 41 14.03 -7.35 -17.90
CA LEU A 41 15.17 -6.77 -18.58
C LEU A 41 15.79 -7.77 -19.56
N ALA A 42 16.55 -7.26 -20.52
CA ALA A 42 17.19 -8.08 -21.57
C ALA A 42 18.20 -9.09 -20.99
N ASP A 43 18.76 -8.82 -19.81
CA ASP A 43 19.66 -9.73 -19.09
C ASP A 43 18.93 -10.86 -18.34
N GLY A 44 17.61 -10.98 -18.52
CA GLY A 44 16.75 -11.97 -17.87
C GLY A 44 16.35 -11.60 -16.44
N SER A 45 16.91 -10.53 -15.86
CA SER A 45 16.48 -10.05 -14.55
C SER A 45 15.11 -9.37 -14.61
N ALA A 46 14.47 -9.22 -13.46
CA ALA A 46 13.19 -8.54 -13.35
C ALA A 46 13.21 -7.51 -12.22
N VAL A 47 12.54 -6.39 -12.46
CA VAL A 47 12.34 -5.31 -11.48
C VAL A 47 10.88 -4.93 -11.41
N PHE A 48 10.44 -4.44 -10.27
CA PHE A 48 9.11 -3.86 -10.12
C PHE A 48 9.21 -2.35 -10.31
N ILE A 49 8.35 -1.79 -11.16
CA ILE A 49 8.28 -0.35 -11.40
C ILE A 49 6.91 0.16 -10.97
N LYS A 50 6.91 1.20 -10.13
CA LYS A 50 5.72 1.98 -9.76
C LYS A 50 5.87 3.41 -10.28
N ARG A 51 4.95 3.82 -11.14
CA ARG A 51 4.77 5.20 -11.61
C ARG A 51 3.55 5.81 -10.92
N SER A 52 3.75 6.95 -10.27
CA SER A 52 2.70 7.72 -9.62
C SER A 52 2.67 9.13 -10.19
N ALA A 53 1.53 9.56 -10.75
CA ALA A 53 1.33 10.94 -11.17
C ALA A 53 0.21 11.61 -10.35
N PRO A 54 0.36 12.91 -9.97
CA PRO A 54 -0.64 13.60 -9.17
C PRO A 54 -1.97 13.74 -9.91
N THR A 55 -3.07 13.63 -9.16
CA THR A 55 -4.42 13.79 -9.71
C THR A 55 -4.81 15.24 -10.04
N SER A 56 -4.07 16.24 -9.51
CA SER A 56 -4.30 17.65 -9.77
C SER A 56 -3.00 18.46 -9.58
N TRP A 57 -2.82 19.50 -10.39
CA TRP A 57 -1.69 20.43 -10.32
C TRP A 57 -1.61 21.17 -8.97
N LEU A 58 -2.75 21.48 -8.33
CA LEU A 58 -2.78 22.06 -6.97
C LEU A 58 -2.20 21.10 -5.93
N ARG A 59 -2.53 19.81 -6.06
CA ARG A 59 -1.92 18.77 -5.20
C ARG A 59 -0.45 18.58 -5.53
N ALA A 60 -0.05 18.73 -6.79
CA ALA A 60 1.34 18.69 -7.22
C ALA A 60 2.17 19.83 -6.63
N ALA A 61 1.60 21.05 -6.57
CA ALA A 61 2.22 22.23 -5.97
C ALA A 61 2.33 22.16 -4.43
N LEU A 62 1.42 21.43 -3.77
CA LEU A 62 1.44 21.23 -2.31
C LEU A 62 2.26 19.99 -1.87
N MET A 63 2.75 19.16 -2.80
CA MET A 63 3.62 18.01 -2.50
C MET A 63 4.91 18.34 -1.72
N PRO A 64 5.56 19.51 -1.87
CA PRO A 64 6.80 19.82 -1.15
C PRO A 64 6.69 19.71 0.39
N ILE A 65 5.50 19.88 0.97
CA ILE A 65 5.30 19.83 2.42
C ILE A 65 5.32 18.39 2.96
N GLY A 66 5.00 17.40 2.11
CA GLY A 66 4.92 15.97 2.48
C GLY A 66 5.97 15.06 1.83
N GLY A 67 6.73 15.58 0.87
CA GLY A 67 7.59 14.80 -0.03
C GLY A 67 6.78 14.07 -1.12
N SER A 68 7.41 13.81 -2.25
CA SER A 68 6.80 13.05 -3.36
C SER A 68 6.55 11.58 -2.98
N PRO A 69 5.74 10.84 -3.78
CA PRO A 69 5.61 9.38 -3.65
C PRO A 69 6.96 8.66 -3.58
N ALA A 70 7.89 8.96 -4.49
CA ALA A 70 9.21 8.32 -4.53
C ALA A 70 10.05 8.63 -3.28
N GLN A 71 10.12 9.90 -2.86
CA GLN A 71 10.83 10.30 -1.64
C GLN A 71 10.25 9.63 -0.39
N ARG A 72 8.91 9.56 -0.31
CA ARG A 72 8.22 8.90 0.80
C ARG A 72 8.47 7.40 0.82
N ALA A 73 8.51 6.74 -0.34
CA ALA A 73 8.83 5.33 -0.45
C ALA A 73 10.27 5.04 0.01
N LEU A 74 11.25 5.83 -0.42
CA LEU A 74 12.64 5.71 0.05
C LEU A 74 12.76 5.90 1.56
N LYS A 75 12.06 6.90 2.11
CA LYS A 75 12.01 7.11 3.57
C LYS A 75 11.36 5.93 4.28
N GLY A 76 10.29 5.36 3.72
CA GLY A 76 9.62 4.17 4.23
C GLY A 76 10.54 2.95 4.25
N ALA A 77 11.26 2.70 3.15
CA ALA A 77 12.26 1.64 3.04
C ALA A 77 13.34 1.76 4.12
N ALA A 78 13.95 2.94 4.25
CA ALA A 78 14.98 3.18 5.28
C ALA A 78 14.47 2.95 6.71
N LEU A 79 13.19 3.26 7.00
CA LEU A 79 12.59 2.97 8.30
C LEU A 79 12.41 1.46 8.54
N LEU A 80 12.02 0.71 7.52
CA LEU A 80 11.82 -0.73 7.62
C LEU A 80 13.14 -1.49 7.68
N ASP A 81 14.14 -1.07 6.91
CA ASP A 81 15.52 -1.59 6.96
C ASP A 81 16.08 -1.46 8.38
N ALA A 82 16.02 -0.25 8.97
CA ALA A 82 16.49 0.00 10.33
C ALA A 82 15.76 -0.83 11.40
N ALA A 83 14.57 -1.36 11.09
CA ALA A 83 13.79 -2.21 11.98
C ALA A 83 13.90 -3.72 11.65
N GLY A 84 14.68 -4.10 10.62
CA GLY A 84 14.79 -5.48 10.15
C GLY A 84 13.44 -6.06 9.68
N ILE A 85 12.59 -5.21 9.08
CA ILE A 85 11.29 -5.61 8.53
C ILE A 85 11.44 -5.83 7.02
N PRO A 86 11.19 -7.05 6.51
CA PRO A 86 11.34 -7.33 5.09
C PRO A 86 10.40 -6.50 4.21
N HIS A 87 10.96 -5.99 3.12
CA HIS A 87 10.28 -5.22 2.09
C HIS A 87 11.09 -5.31 0.77
N PRO A 88 10.49 -5.00 -0.40
CA PRO A 88 11.24 -4.99 -1.65
C PRO A 88 12.31 -3.89 -1.63
N SER A 89 13.56 -4.27 -1.89
CA SER A 89 14.69 -3.33 -1.89
C SER A 89 14.51 -2.25 -2.97
N PRO A 90 14.56 -0.95 -2.64
CA PRO A 90 14.64 0.09 -3.65
C PRO A 90 15.92 -0.04 -4.47
N LEU A 91 15.80 0.05 -5.80
CA LEU A 91 16.93 -0.02 -6.74
C LEU A 91 17.21 1.35 -7.35
N ALA A 92 16.17 2.11 -7.67
CA ALA A 92 16.27 3.49 -8.10
C ALA A 92 14.96 4.25 -7.87
N ALA A 93 15.05 5.58 -7.83
CA ALA A 93 13.92 6.48 -7.74
C ALA A 93 14.18 7.77 -8.51
N ALA A 94 13.20 8.19 -9.29
CA ALA A 94 13.29 9.39 -10.12
C ALA A 94 11.99 10.19 -10.10
N GLU A 95 12.09 11.44 -10.52
CA GLU A 95 10.97 12.35 -10.66
C GLU A 95 11.12 13.11 -11.97
N THR A 96 10.00 13.33 -12.64
CA THR A 96 9.90 14.28 -13.74
C THR A 96 9.32 15.58 -13.17
N VAL A 97 10.08 16.66 -13.26
CA VAL A 97 9.70 17.98 -12.74
C VAL A 97 9.51 18.93 -13.92
N GLY A 98 8.43 19.71 -13.87
CA GLY A 98 8.07 20.70 -14.88
C GLY A 98 7.44 21.91 -14.20
N ARG A 99 7.85 23.13 -14.57
CA ARG A 99 7.38 24.39 -13.97
C ARG A 99 7.41 24.39 -12.42
N GLY A 100 8.42 23.76 -11.82
CA GLY A 100 8.58 23.66 -10.36
C GLY A 100 7.67 22.63 -9.66
N ALA A 101 6.91 21.83 -10.40
CA ALA A 101 6.04 20.80 -9.86
C ALA A 101 6.45 19.39 -10.32
N VAL A 102 6.31 18.39 -9.44
CA VAL A 102 6.54 16.97 -9.79
C VAL A 102 5.35 16.47 -10.61
N HIS A 103 5.59 16.13 -11.87
CA HIS A 103 4.61 15.57 -12.82
C HIS A 103 4.47 14.05 -12.71
N ALA A 104 5.56 13.37 -12.42
CA ALA A 104 5.58 11.92 -12.23
C ALA A 104 6.68 11.54 -11.24
N SER A 105 6.42 10.49 -10.47
CA SER A 105 7.40 9.85 -9.60
C SER A 105 7.52 8.38 -10.00
N TYR A 106 8.76 7.91 -10.09
CA TYR A 106 9.09 6.54 -10.43
C TYR A 106 9.86 5.91 -9.27
N LEU A 107 9.46 4.70 -8.91
CA LEU A 107 10.18 3.85 -7.99
C LEU A 107 10.45 2.51 -8.69
N VAL A 108 11.74 2.16 -8.79
CA VAL A 108 12.21 0.85 -9.25
C VAL A 108 12.66 0.08 -8.01
N SER A 109 12.12 -1.12 -7.82
CA SER A 109 12.50 -2.01 -6.71
C SER A 109 12.75 -3.43 -7.20
N GLU A 110 13.28 -4.24 -6.31
CA GLU A 110 13.25 -5.70 -6.40
C GLU A 110 11.87 -6.21 -6.84
N ALA A 111 11.85 -7.09 -7.84
CA ALA A 111 10.65 -7.84 -8.21
C ALA A 111 10.58 -9.11 -7.36
N LEU A 112 9.52 -9.23 -6.57
CA LEU A 112 9.25 -10.45 -5.81
C LEU A 112 8.46 -11.43 -6.69
N LEU A 113 9.14 -12.39 -7.31
CA LEU A 113 8.53 -13.31 -8.28
C LEU A 113 7.95 -14.59 -7.65
N ASP A 114 8.46 -14.98 -6.48
CA ASP A 114 8.16 -16.29 -5.86
C ASP A 114 7.02 -16.25 -4.84
N GLY A 115 6.29 -15.14 -4.76
CA GLY A 115 5.20 -14.97 -3.81
C GLY A 115 4.01 -14.23 -4.39
N ASP A 116 2.96 -14.12 -3.58
CA ASP A 116 1.71 -13.49 -3.97
C ASP A 116 1.14 -12.65 -2.83
N THR A 117 0.15 -11.80 -3.12
CA THR A 117 -0.53 -11.02 -2.08
C THR A 117 -1.17 -11.94 -1.04
N LEU A 118 -1.33 -11.44 0.18
CA LEU A 118 -1.81 -12.24 1.30
C LEU A 118 -3.16 -12.91 0.99
N SER A 119 -4.09 -12.24 0.33
CA SER A 119 -5.36 -12.87 -0.05
C SER A 119 -5.15 -14.03 -1.02
N ARG A 120 -4.42 -13.82 -2.11
CA ARG A 120 -4.19 -14.85 -3.13
C ARG A 120 -3.38 -16.01 -2.58
N PHE A 121 -2.37 -15.73 -1.76
CA PHE A 121 -1.52 -16.76 -1.16
C PHE A 121 -2.24 -17.57 -0.07
N ALA A 122 -3.09 -16.92 0.74
CA ALA A 122 -3.82 -17.58 1.82
C ALA A 122 -5.11 -18.29 1.35
N LEU A 123 -5.63 -17.94 0.17
CA LEU A 123 -6.92 -18.45 -0.34
C LEU A 123 -6.77 -19.30 -1.60
N GLY A 124 -5.70 -19.08 -2.38
CA GLY A 124 -5.34 -19.80 -3.59
C GLY A 124 -6.22 -19.47 -4.80
N PRO A 125 -5.65 -19.26 -6.00
CA PRO A 125 -6.38 -19.44 -7.25
C PRO A 125 -6.41 -20.94 -7.60
N GLY A 126 -7.57 -21.59 -7.44
CA GLY A 126 -7.92 -22.85 -8.13
C GLY A 126 -7.07 -24.11 -7.89
N GLN A 127 -5.87 -24.04 -7.32
CA GLN A 127 -5.06 -25.20 -7.01
C GLN A 127 -5.06 -25.46 -5.51
N ILE A 128 -5.26 -26.73 -5.19
CA ILE A 128 -5.22 -27.53 -3.95
C ILE A 128 -4.51 -26.95 -2.70
N LYS A 129 -3.67 -25.91 -2.82
CA LYS A 129 -3.01 -25.15 -1.74
C LYS A 129 -3.96 -24.33 -0.84
N GLY A 130 -5.20 -24.07 -1.26
CA GLY A 130 -6.21 -23.30 -0.50
C GLY A 130 -7.06 -24.07 0.52
N ARG A 131 -6.96 -25.42 0.58
CA ARG A 131 -7.76 -26.24 1.51
C ARG A 131 -7.10 -26.56 2.85
N ASP A 132 -5.79 -26.37 2.99
CA ASP A 132 -5.12 -26.65 4.27
C ASP A 132 -5.31 -25.50 5.28
N ALA A 133 -6.32 -25.67 6.14
CA ALA A 133 -6.59 -24.75 7.24
C ALA A 133 -5.38 -24.55 8.17
N ARG A 134 -4.50 -25.55 8.31
CA ARG A 134 -3.28 -25.44 9.12
C ARG A 134 -2.26 -24.53 8.44
N ARG A 135 -2.00 -24.72 7.13
CA ARG A 135 -1.13 -23.82 6.35
C ARG A 135 -1.61 -22.38 6.41
N ARG A 136 -2.91 -22.15 6.13
CA ARG A 136 -3.52 -20.82 6.21
C ARG A 136 -3.34 -20.21 7.60
N ARG A 137 -3.54 -21.00 8.66
CA ARG A 137 -3.33 -20.54 10.03
C ARG A 137 -1.88 -20.13 10.28
N ARG A 138 -0.89 -20.91 9.84
CA ARG A 138 0.53 -20.57 9.99
C ARG A 138 0.90 -19.26 9.26
N ILE A 139 0.36 -19.03 8.05
CA ILE A 139 0.55 -17.79 7.29
C ILE A 139 0.00 -16.59 8.08
N LEU A 140 -1.26 -16.70 8.51
CA LEU A 140 -1.93 -15.63 9.25
C LEU A 140 -1.24 -15.31 10.58
N ASP A 141 -0.80 -16.34 11.31
CA ASP A 141 -0.05 -16.15 12.54
C ASP A 141 1.31 -15.48 12.30
N ASN A 142 1.99 -15.81 11.18
CA ASN A 142 3.24 -15.15 10.81
C ASN A 142 3.01 -13.67 10.48
N VAL A 143 2.02 -13.37 9.65
CA VAL A 143 1.64 -11.98 9.32
C VAL A 143 1.29 -11.19 10.58
N ALA A 144 0.51 -11.78 11.50
CA ALA A 144 0.16 -11.16 12.77
C ALA A 144 1.41 -10.79 13.60
N ARG A 145 2.40 -11.69 13.67
CA ARG A 145 3.68 -11.43 14.33
C ARG A 145 4.48 -10.33 13.65
N GLN A 146 4.55 -10.30 12.32
CA GLN A 146 5.24 -9.23 11.59
C GLN A 146 4.56 -7.86 11.79
N VAL A 147 3.24 -7.82 11.79
CA VAL A 147 2.46 -6.60 12.11
C VAL A 147 2.73 -6.15 13.56
N ARG A 148 2.88 -7.08 14.51
CA ARG A 148 3.34 -6.73 15.87
C ARG A 148 4.76 -6.15 15.85
N ARG A 149 5.71 -6.78 15.15
CA ARG A 149 7.09 -6.28 15.03
C ARG A 149 7.15 -4.84 14.50
N ILE A 150 6.39 -4.52 13.45
CA ILE A 150 6.26 -3.14 12.94
C ILE A 150 5.83 -2.18 14.07
N HIS A 151 4.76 -2.52 14.78
CA HIS A 151 4.21 -1.65 15.81
C HIS A 151 5.12 -1.50 17.04
N ASP A 152 5.86 -2.56 17.39
CA ASP A 152 6.81 -2.59 18.49
C ASP A 152 8.09 -1.81 18.12
N ALA A 153 8.50 -1.83 16.85
CA ALA A 153 9.52 -0.95 16.27
C ALA A 153 9.07 0.52 16.12
N ARG A 154 7.90 0.87 16.66
CA ARG A 154 7.29 2.22 16.63
C ARG A 154 6.97 2.71 15.21
N LEU A 155 6.81 1.79 14.27
CA LEU A 155 6.41 2.07 12.90
C LEU A 155 4.90 1.91 12.74
N TYR A 156 4.32 2.74 11.88
CA TYR A 156 2.90 2.73 11.56
C TYR A 156 2.72 3.04 10.08
N THR A 157 1.89 2.26 9.39
CA THR A 157 1.44 2.58 8.04
C THR A 157 -0.02 3.01 8.06
N ARG A 158 -0.39 3.92 7.16
CA ARG A 158 -1.81 4.27 6.96
C ARG A 158 -2.54 3.23 6.11
N ASP A 159 -1.81 2.41 5.37
CA ASP A 159 -2.36 1.53 4.35
C ASP A 159 -1.99 0.05 4.58
N LEU A 160 -2.33 -0.48 5.76
CA LEU A 160 -2.20 -1.90 6.05
C LEU A 160 -3.41 -2.68 5.52
N GLN A 161 -3.34 -3.08 4.25
CA GLN A 161 -4.31 -3.96 3.59
C GLN A 161 -3.60 -5.19 3.02
N GLU A 162 -4.36 -6.24 2.73
CA GLU A 162 -3.81 -7.52 2.27
C GLU A 162 -3.03 -7.42 0.95
N THR A 163 -3.43 -6.51 0.07
CA THR A 163 -2.75 -6.25 -1.22
C THR A 163 -1.36 -5.64 -1.03
N ASN A 164 -1.10 -5.05 0.14
CA ASN A 164 0.19 -4.49 0.52
C ASN A 164 1.01 -5.44 1.40
N VAL A 165 0.61 -6.72 1.49
CA VAL A 165 1.35 -7.76 2.20
C VAL A 165 1.58 -8.90 1.23
N MET A 166 2.84 -9.15 0.89
CA MET A 166 3.22 -10.27 0.04
C MET A 166 3.76 -11.42 0.87
N VAL A 167 3.43 -12.65 0.48
CA VAL A 167 3.86 -13.87 1.16
C VAL A 167 4.44 -14.84 0.15
N ALA A 168 5.54 -15.49 0.51
CA ALA A 168 6.11 -16.62 -0.22
C ALA A 168 6.40 -17.76 0.75
N ASP A 169 6.50 -18.97 0.22
CA ASP A 169 7.10 -20.08 0.96
C ASP A 169 8.59 -19.76 1.22
N ASP A 170 9.08 -20.20 2.37
CA ASP A 170 10.49 -20.10 2.74
C ASP A 170 10.99 -21.49 3.10
N GLU A 171 11.83 -22.07 2.24
CA GLU A 171 12.28 -23.45 2.36
C GLU A 171 12.89 -23.69 3.74
N GLY A 172 12.28 -24.57 4.53
CA GLY A 172 12.70 -24.89 5.89
C GLY A 172 12.41 -23.83 6.96
N GLN A 173 12.02 -22.61 6.61
CA GLN A 173 11.80 -21.50 7.56
C GLN A 173 10.32 -21.03 7.65
N GLY A 174 9.44 -21.64 6.86
CA GLY A 174 7.99 -21.40 6.90
C GLY A 174 7.53 -20.45 5.82
N PHE A 175 7.42 -19.15 6.13
CA PHE A 175 6.95 -18.15 5.17
C PHE A 175 7.71 -16.84 5.30
N ARG A 176 8.10 -16.25 4.17
CA ARG A 176 8.56 -14.87 4.11
C ARG A 176 7.38 -13.93 3.90
N VAL A 177 7.42 -12.78 4.57
CA VAL A 177 6.37 -11.77 4.53
C VAL A 177 7.02 -10.43 4.24
N TRP A 178 6.63 -9.80 3.14
CA TRP A 178 7.08 -8.48 2.74
C TRP A 178 5.94 -7.48 2.87
N PHE A 179 6.25 -6.28 3.34
CA PHE A 179 5.32 -5.15 3.28
C PHE A 179 5.60 -4.34 2.02
N LEU A 180 4.54 -4.11 1.25
CA LEU A 180 4.57 -3.30 0.04
C LEU A 180 4.06 -1.89 0.36
N ASP A 181 4.05 -1.05 -0.67
CA ASP A 181 3.66 0.37 -0.62
C ASP A 181 4.26 1.15 0.57
N LEU A 182 5.54 1.48 0.42
CA LEU A 182 6.36 2.01 1.51
C LEU A 182 6.06 3.48 1.83
N GLU A 183 5.29 4.16 0.98
CA GLU A 183 5.06 5.61 1.04
C GLU A 183 4.33 6.06 2.31
N ASP A 184 3.56 5.16 2.92
CA ASP A 184 2.70 5.46 4.06
C ASP A 184 3.29 5.12 5.43
N PHE A 185 4.50 4.55 5.45
CA PHE A 185 5.21 4.26 6.68
C PHE A 185 5.71 5.51 7.38
N ARG A 186 5.53 5.53 8.71
CA ARG A 186 5.92 6.64 9.58
C ARG A 186 6.48 6.10 10.88
N ARG A 187 7.56 6.72 11.35
CA ARG A 187 8.06 6.54 12.72
C ARG A 187 7.26 7.40 13.69
N LEU A 188 6.82 6.80 14.79
CA LEU A 188 6.12 7.47 15.87
C LEU A 188 6.94 7.39 17.16
N ARG A 189 6.63 8.24 18.14
CA ARG A 189 7.16 8.07 19.50
C ARG A 189 6.70 6.74 20.12
N ARG A 190 5.44 6.39 19.89
CA ARG A 190 4.80 5.12 20.26
C ARG A 190 3.62 4.86 19.33
N VAL A 191 3.42 3.61 18.95
CA VAL A 191 2.18 3.20 18.28
C VAL A 191 1.19 2.75 19.35
N GLY A 192 0.38 3.69 19.84
CA GLY A 192 -0.65 3.41 20.85
C GLY A 192 -1.77 2.50 20.31
N TRP A 193 -2.54 1.90 21.23
CA TRP A 193 -3.61 0.96 20.89
C TRP A 193 -4.60 1.47 19.83
N PRO A 194 -5.08 2.73 19.83
CA PRO A 194 -6.00 3.21 18.79
C PRO A 194 -5.44 3.12 17.36
N ARG A 195 -4.12 3.29 17.20
CA ARG A 195 -3.45 3.17 15.89
C ARG A 195 -3.23 1.71 15.51
N ARG A 196 -2.79 0.87 16.46
CA ARG A 196 -2.67 -0.58 16.29
C ARG A 196 -4.01 -1.19 15.85
N ALA A 197 -5.07 -0.89 16.59
CA ALA A 197 -6.44 -1.32 16.31
C ALA A 197 -6.90 -0.89 14.92
N ARG A 198 -6.61 0.33 14.47
CA ARG A 198 -6.93 0.79 13.12
C ARG A 198 -6.24 -0.04 12.03
N ASN A 199 -4.95 -0.34 12.19
CA ASN A 199 -4.21 -1.21 11.27
C ASN A 199 -4.80 -2.62 11.23
N LEU A 200 -5.10 -3.20 12.39
CA LEU A 200 -5.76 -4.52 12.47
C LEU A 200 -7.13 -4.53 11.77
N ILE A 201 -7.92 -3.46 11.94
CA ILE A 201 -9.23 -3.30 11.28
C ILE A 201 -9.07 -3.12 9.76
N HIS A 202 -8.09 -2.35 9.28
CA HIS A 202 -7.84 -2.22 7.83
C HIS A 202 -7.51 -3.57 7.21
N LEU A 203 -6.61 -4.34 7.85
CA LEU A 203 -6.24 -5.66 7.37
C LEU A 203 -7.46 -6.61 7.41
N ASP A 204 -8.17 -6.69 8.54
CA ASP A 204 -9.40 -7.48 8.69
C ASP A 204 -10.50 -7.07 7.69
N ARG A 205 -10.60 -5.81 7.29
CA ARG A 205 -11.55 -5.40 6.24
C ARG A 205 -11.15 -5.93 4.87
N SER A 206 -9.86 -5.91 4.56
CA SER A 206 -9.35 -6.31 3.25
C SER A 206 -9.41 -7.84 3.04
N ILE A 207 -9.02 -8.64 4.05
CA ILE A 207 -9.00 -10.12 3.97
C ILE A 207 -10.18 -10.80 4.67
N GLY A 208 -10.85 -10.13 5.61
CA GLY A 208 -11.76 -10.79 6.55
C GLY A 208 -13.03 -11.36 5.95
N ARG A 209 -13.43 -10.97 4.73
CA ARG A 209 -14.53 -11.62 4.00
C ARG A 209 -14.27 -13.12 3.78
N PHE A 210 -13.01 -13.55 3.88
CA PHE A 210 -12.56 -14.92 3.71
C PHE A 210 -12.20 -15.62 5.03
N LEU A 211 -12.33 -14.93 6.18
CA LEU A 211 -11.95 -15.44 7.49
C LEU A 211 -13.17 -15.61 8.40
N CYS A 212 -13.34 -16.82 8.95
CA CYS A 212 -14.32 -17.08 9.99
C CYS A 212 -13.92 -16.43 11.32
N ARG A 213 -14.86 -16.32 12.27
CA ARG A 213 -14.63 -15.71 13.59
C ARG A 213 -13.46 -16.33 14.34
N ALA A 214 -13.32 -17.65 14.29
CA ALA A 214 -12.21 -18.36 14.95
C ALA A 214 -10.85 -17.96 14.36
N ALA A 215 -10.75 -17.82 13.04
CA ALA A 215 -9.51 -17.38 12.37
C ALA A 215 -9.15 -15.91 12.71
N ARG A 216 -10.15 -15.03 12.85
CA ARG A 216 -9.91 -13.64 13.27
C ARG A 216 -9.40 -13.54 14.71
N LEU A 217 -9.98 -14.32 15.63
CA LEU A 217 -9.51 -14.38 17.03
C LEU A 217 -8.11 -14.98 17.11
N ALA A 218 -7.85 -16.03 16.35
CA ALA A 218 -6.54 -16.63 16.20
C ALA A 218 -5.47 -15.62 15.76
N PHE A 219 -5.75 -14.85 14.70
CA PHE A 219 -4.87 -13.78 14.24
C PHE A 219 -4.63 -12.73 15.33
N LEU A 220 -5.70 -12.30 16.01
CA LEU A 220 -5.58 -11.34 17.12
C LEU A 220 -4.69 -11.86 18.24
N TYR A 221 -4.83 -13.14 18.63
CA TYR A 221 -4.00 -13.71 19.70
C TYR A 221 -2.54 -13.88 19.26
N ALA A 222 -2.30 -14.31 18.02
CA ALA A 222 -0.95 -14.32 17.46
C ALA A 222 -0.34 -12.91 17.45
N TYR A 223 -1.13 -11.89 17.12
CA TYR A 223 -0.72 -10.50 17.19
C TYR A 223 -0.42 -10.06 18.62
N LEU A 224 -1.22 -10.43 19.62
CA LEU A 224 -0.99 -10.07 21.02
C LEU A 224 0.18 -10.83 21.66
N GLY A 225 0.71 -11.85 20.99
CA GLY A 225 1.77 -12.72 21.50
C GLY A 225 1.25 -13.88 22.36
N GLY A 226 -0.06 -14.10 22.39
CA GLY A 226 -0.71 -15.12 23.19
C GLY A 226 -2.20 -14.87 23.34
N LYS A 227 -2.91 -15.86 23.90
CA LYS A 227 -4.31 -15.70 24.28
C LYS A 227 -4.37 -14.95 25.61
N PRO A 228 -4.93 -13.72 25.66
CA PRO A 228 -5.09 -13.01 26.92
C PRO A 228 -6.19 -13.66 27.77
N GLU A 229 -6.33 -13.22 29.01
CA GLU A 229 -7.42 -13.64 29.88
C GLU A 229 -8.80 -13.34 29.26
N ARG A 230 -9.81 -14.12 29.64
CA ARG A 230 -11.14 -14.06 29.01
C ARG A 230 -11.77 -12.66 29.11
N ALA A 231 -11.61 -11.97 30.23
CA ALA A 231 -12.15 -10.63 30.44
C ALA A 231 -11.44 -9.60 29.54
N GLU A 232 -10.11 -9.64 29.49
CA GLU A 232 -9.30 -8.79 28.63
C GLU A 232 -9.57 -9.04 27.14
N ALA A 233 -9.64 -10.31 26.72
CA ALA A 233 -9.98 -10.70 25.36
C ALA A 233 -11.31 -10.07 24.91
N ARG A 234 -12.35 -10.14 25.75
CA ARG A 234 -13.66 -9.54 25.46
C ARG A 234 -13.57 -8.02 25.33
N LYS A 235 -12.83 -7.36 26.23
CA LYS A 235 -12.61 -5.90 26.19
C LYS A 235 -11.92 -5.47 24.89
N ILE A 236 -10.85 -6.15 24.50
CA ILE A 236 -10.11 -5.87 23.26
C ILE A 236 -11.02 -6.06 22.03
N VAL A 237 -11.73 -7.18 21.95
CA VAL A 237 -12.64 -7.47 20.84
C VAL A 237 -13.75 -6.43 20.76
N HIS A 238 -14.34 -6.04 21.89
CA HIS A 238 -15.36 -5.00 21.93
C HIS A 238 -14.82 -3.66 21.41
N GLN A 239 -13.62 -3.24 21.84
CA GLN A 239 -12.98 -2.03 21.33
C GLN A 239 -12.73 -2.06 19.82
N LEU A 240 -12.30 -3.21 19.28
CA LEU A 240 -12.12 -3.38 17.84
C LEU A 240 -13.44 -3.26 17.08
N LEU A 241 -14.52 -3.86 17.59
CA LEU A 241 -15.86 -3.78 16.97
C LEU A 241 -16.40 -2.34 16.98
N VAL A 242 -16.32 -1.64 18.12
CA VAL A 242 -16.75 -0.24 18.24
C VAL A 242 -15.95 0.65 17.30
N LEU A 243 -14.62 0.51 17.27
CA LEU A 243 -13.77 1.30 16.38
C LEU A 243 -14.05 1.01 14.91
N ARG A 244 -14.28 -0.27 14.56
CA ARG A 244 -14.65 -0.68 13.20
C ARG A 244 -15.95 0.02 12.78
N GLU A 245 -16.98 -0.03 13.60
CA GLU A 245 -18.26 0.62 13.32
C GLU A 245 -18.12 2.13 13.14
N GLN A 246 -17.33 2.79 13.99
CA GLN A 246 -17.03 4.22 13.84
C GLN A 246 -16.33 4.54 12.51
N MET A 247 -15.41 3.67 12.07
CA MET A 247 -14.72 3.82 10.79
C MET A 247 -15.67 3.62 9.61
N GLU A 248 -16.58 2.65 9.66
CA GLU A 248 -17.61 2.46 8.62
C GLU A 248 -18.53 3.68 8.53
N ARG A 249 -19.02 4.20 9.66
CA ARG A 249 -19.87 5.41 9.67
C ARG A 249 -19.17 6.60 9.03
N ARG A 250 -17.86 6.79 9.29
CA ARG A 250 -17.07 7.87 8.68
C ARG A 250 -16.87 7.65 7.18
N HIS A 251 -16.62 6.42 6.75
CA HIS A 251 -16.51 6.07 5.34
C HIS A 251 -17.82 6.38 4.60
N TRP A 252 -18.95 5.88 5.11
CA TRP A 252 -20.26 6.14 4.54
C TRP A 252 -20.63 7.61 4.51
N ARG A 253 -20.36 8.38 5.58
CA ARG A 253 -20.58 9.84 5.58
C ARG A 253 -19.75 10.60 4.54
N ARG A 254 -18.55 10.11 4.22
CA ARG A 254 -17.69 10.68 3.17
C ARG A 254 -18.17 10.30 1.77
N ALA A 255 -18.63 9.06 1.60
CA ALA A 255 -19.18 8.56 0.34
C ALA A 255 -20.57 9.15 0.02
N ALA A 256 -21.38 9.41 1.04
CA ALA A 256 -22.72 10.01 0.93
C ALA A 256 -22.71 11.55 0.88
N ARG A 257 -21.53 12.19 0.94
CA ARG A 257 -21.42 13.62 0.72
C ARG A 257 -21.70 13.88 -0.76
N PRO A 258 -22.75 14.64 -1.14
CA PRO A 258 -22.98 14.99 -2.54
C PRO A 258 -21.71 15.64 -3.08
N LEU A 259 -21.33 15.30 -4.32
CA LEU A 259 -20.38 16.09 -5.10
C LEU A 259 -20.98 17.50 -5.24
N ALA A 260 -20.69 18.38 -4.30
CA ALA A 260 -21.21 19.73 -4.31
C ALA A 260 -20.58 20.48 -5.50
N THR A 261 -21.40 20.66 -6.53
CA THR A 261 -21.43 21.78 -7.47
C THR A 261 -20.10 22.15 -8.13
N THR A 262 -19.82 21.55 -9.28
CA THR A 262 -19.21 22.30 -10.38
C THR A 262 -20.20 23.40 -10.78
N HIS A 263 -19.87 24.67 -10.51
CA HIS A 263 -20.61 25.80 -11.09
C HIS A 263 -20.66 25.63 -12.62
N PRO A 264 -21.83 25.79 -13.26
CA PRO A 264 -21.86 25.99 -14.70
C PRO A 264 -21.13 27.31 -15.03
N PRO A 265 -20.42 27.40 -16.17
CA PRO A 265 -19.82 28.65 -16.60
C PRO A 265 -20.92 29.72 -16.72
N ARG A 266 -20.64 30.92 -16.19
CA ARG A 266 -21.40 32.12 -16.52
C ARG A 266 -21.31 32.30 -18.04
N THR A 267 -22.42 32.12 -18.74
CA THR A 267 -22.59 32.63 -20.09
C THR A 267 -22.44 34.15 -20.03
N GLU A 268 -21.34 34.65 -20.57
CA GLU A 268 -21.22 36.04 -20.97
C GLU A 268 -22.30 36.30 -22.03
N ALA A 269 -23.27 37.14 -21.69
CA ALA A 269 -24.17 37.73 -22.65
C ALA A 269 -23.35 38.75 -23.47
N SER A 270 -22.86 38.32 -24.62
CA SER A 270 -22.44 39.22 -25.69
C SER A 270 -23.69 39.88 -26.28
N GLY A 271 -23.69 41.21 -26.33
CA GLY A 271 -24.80 42.03 -26.79
C GLY A 271 -25.24 41.76 -28.23
N VAL A 272 -26.51 42.03 -28.45
CA VAL A 272 -27.05 42.38 -29.76
C VAL A 272 -27.82 43.68 -29.54
N ASP A 273 -27.16 44.79 -29.86
CA ASP A 273 -27.82 46.08 -30.04
C ASP A 273 -28.76 45.99 -31.26
N SER A 274 -29.98 46.43 -31.02
CA SER A 274 -31.07 46.60 -31.96
C SER A 274 -30.76 47.66 -33.04
N VAL A 275 -30.94 47.27 -34.29
CA VAL A 275 -31.04 48.17 -35.45
C VAL A 275 -32.50 48.64 -35.59
N ARG A 276 -32.67 49.97 -35.57
CA ARG A 276 -33.69 50.82 -36.22
C ARG A 276 -35.18 50.42 -36.15
N GLY A 277 -35.97 51.40 -35.70
CA GLY A 277 -37.41 51.54 -35.90
C GLY A 277 -37.90 52.76 -35.14
#